data_AF-A0A923I3E4-F1
#
_entry.id   AF-A0A923I3E4-F1
#
_cell.length_a   1.000
_cell.length_b   1.000
_cell.length_c   1.000
_cell.angle_alpha   90.00
_cell.angle_beta   90.00
_cell.angle_gamma   90.00
#
_symmetry.space_group_name_H-M   'P 1'
#
loop_
_entity.id
_entity.type
_entity.pdbx_description
1 polymer ?
#
loop_
_entity_poly.entity_id
_entity_poly.type
_entity_poly.pdbx_seq_one_letter_code
_entity_poly.pdbx_strand_id
1 'polypeptide(L)'
;MTFFQSSNMGISATDTQNLFFSQQLASHSPTAMLSALEQFLLQVSLHQESDQCDGEYQKWLHLQFQYMPQYLKTLMTLPSEYEYSAYLNILADCCRMLELTRMRCILGTPSGQMLRKYEFVETRLTLQTFKELVWVIRGRYQTQIFRSAQAARRREINVRYQEYRQYVNTLFEQNDRLIVIRVDLGYSAEQAGKIDFEMASDDIDRLLANRRWNKLFDHQKGYIIKTEFGIEKGIHFHALFFFNGSERNGSSHVHLAQKIGDYWKEIITHGRGIYWNSNAQINDFVRLGNCGIGLIHWRDEKLRQNLLDHVLGYFFKDDQFFKPKGTGKYKLFRKGQYSSRGTKKLGRPRHGNDTVDRMF
;
A
#
# COMPACT_ATOMS: atom_id res chain seq x y z
N MET A 1 -9.04 5.25 2.32
CA MET A 1 -10.09 5.05 3.34
C MET A 1 -9.83 5.93 4.56
N THR A 2 -10.64 6.97 4.68
CA THR A 2 -10.96 7.66 5.94
C THR A 2 -11.74 6.68 6.82
N PHE A 3 -11.38 6.56 8.10
CA PHE A 3 -12.34 6.08 9.08
C PHE A 3 -13.50 7.08 9.06
N PHE A 4 -14.67 6.62 8.66
CA PHE A 4 -15.90 7.38 8.81
C PHE A 4 -16.14 7.58 10.31
N GLN A 5 -15.98 8.80 10.79
CA GLN A 5 -16.88 9.27 11.85
C GLN A 5 -18.24 9.43 11.19
N SER A 6 -19.16 8.56 11.58
CA SER A 6 -20.57 8.60 11.22
C SER A 6 -21.19 9.91 11.70
N SER A 7 -21.62 10.74 10.75
CA SER A 7 -22.59 11.79 11.01
C SER A 7 -23.75 11.64 10.03
N ASN A 8 -24.88 11.16 10.57
CA ASN A 8 -26.26 11.26 10.10
C ASN A 8 -26.57 10.85 8.64
N MET A 9 -26.44 9.56 8.34
CA MET A 9 -27.46 8.77 7.63
C MET A 9 -27.37 7.34 8.15
N GLY A 10 -28.49 6.72 8.51
CA GLY A 10 -28.57 5.41 9.21
C GLY A 10 -28.17 4.21 8.34
N ILE A 11 -26.91 4.16 7.89
CA ILE A 11 -26.31 3.04 7.17
C ILE A 11 -25.21 2.46 8.08
N SER A 12 -25.30 1.17 8.40
CA SER A 12 -24.35 0.53 9.33
C SER A 12 -22.95 0.38 8.70
N ALA A 13 -21.90 0.31 9.52
CA ALA A 13 -20.52 0.08 9.05
C ALA A 13 -20.38 -1.25 8.27
N THR A 14 -21.26 -2.21 8.55
CA THR A 14 -21.43 -3.49 7.85
C THR A 14 -21.99 -3.31 6.43
N ASP A 15 -22.94 -2.40 6.22
CA ASP A 15 -23.53 -2.15 4.90
C ASP A 15 -22.54 -1.49 3.93
N THR A 16 -21.67 -0.61 4.44
CA THR A 16 -20.62 0.05 3.64
C THR A 16 -19.48 -0.91 3.28
N GLN A 17 -19.14 -1.85 4.17
CA GLN A 17 -18.19 -2.94 3.86
C GLN A 17 -18.77 -3.92 2.83
N ASN A 18 -20.04 -4.29 2.97
CA ASN A 18 -20.72 -5.17 2.01
C ASN A 18 -20.86 -4.54 0.62
N LEU A 19 -21.08 -3.22 0.53
CA LEU A 19 -21.15 -2.51 -0.76
C LEU A 19 -19.79 -2.45 -1.48
N PHE A 20 -18.70 -2.17 -0.75
CA PHE A 20 -17.34 -2.17 -1.30
C PHE A 20 -16.90 -3.57 -1.74
N PHE A 21 -17.24 -4.58 -0.93
CA PHE A 21 -17.02 -5.98 -1.22
C PHE A 21 -17.76 -6.43 -2.49
N SER A 22 -19.03 -6.02 -2.65
CA SER A 22 -19.84 -6.29 -3.85
C SER A 22 -19.25 -5.63 -5.11
N GLN A 23 -18.72 -4.41 -5.00
CA GLN A 23 -18.05 -3.71 -6.11
C GLN A 23 -16.71 -4.37 -6.51
N GLN A 24 -15.93 -4.86 -5.55
CA GLN A 24 -14.69 -5.58 -5.82
C GLN A 24 -14.95 -6.91 -6.54
N LEU A 25 -15.95 -7.67 -6.08
CA LEU A 25 -16.33 -8.95 -6.67
C LEU A 25 -16.90 -8.81 -8.08
N ALA A 26 -17.60 -7.72 -8.39
CA ALA A 26 -18.13 -7.44 -9.73
C ALA A 26 -17.01 -7.26 -10.78
N SER A 27 -15.84 -6.79 -10.38
CA SER A 27 -14.75 -6.48 -11.32
C SER A 27 -14.04 -7.72 -11.89
N HIS A 28 -14.14 -8.89 -11.25
CA HIS A 28 -13.47 -10.15 -11.61
C HIS A 28 -11.94 -10.06 -11.85
N SER A 29 -11.33 -8.93 -11.48
CA SER A 29 -9.88 -8.69 -11.54
C SER A 29 -9.18 -9.57 -10.50
N PRO A 30 -8.09 -10.28 -10.83
CA PRO A 30 -7.31 -11.03 -9.84
C PRO A 30 -6.85 -10.17 -8.65
N THR A 31 -6.53 -8.90 -8.88
CA THR A 31 -6.16 -7.95 -7.83
C THR A 31 -7.33 -7.69 -6.88
N ALA A 32 -8.52 -7.43 -7.43
CA ALA A 32 -9.73 -7.23 -6.63
C ALA A 32 -10.14 -8.51 -5.88
N MET A 33 -9.97 -9.68 -6.52
CA MET A 33 -10.25 -10.99 -5.91
C MET A 33 -9.32 -11.28 -4.74
N LEU A 34 -8.02 -10.95 -4.87
CA LEU A 34 -7.07 -11.07 -3.76
C LEU A 34 -7.42 -10.11 -2.62
N SER A 35 -7.74 -8.85 -2.93
CA SER A 35 -8.18 -7.88 -1.91
C SER A 35 -9.46 -8.33 -1.19
N ALA A 36 -10.44 -8.86 -1.92
CA ALA A 36 -11.68 -9.38 -1.36
C ALA A 36 -11.43 -10.62 -0.48
N LEU A 37 -10.56 -11.54 -0.92
CA LEU A 37 -10.12 -12.69 -0.12
C LEU A 37 -9.48 -12.25 1.20
N GLU A 38 -8.61 -11.24 1.17
CA GLU A 38 -7.97 -10.74 2.38
C GLU A 38 -8.95 -10.03 3.32
N GLN A 39 -9.91 -9.29 2.79
CA GLN A 39 -11.01 -8.73 3.58
C GLN A 39 -11.85 -9.83 4.23
N PHE A 40 -12.18 -10.87 3.48
CA PHE A 40 -12.85 -12.05 4.04
C PHE A 40 -12.06 -12.65 5.21
N LEU A 41 -10.76 -12.90 5.03
CA LEU A 41 -9.90 -13.47 6.07
C LEU A 41 -9.77 -12.56 7.30
N LEU A 42 -9.70 -11.24 7.08
CA LEU A 42 -9.72 -10.25 8.15
C LEU A 42 -11.04 -10.29 8.92
N GLN A 43 -12.18 -10.32 8.24
CA GLN A 43 -13.50 -10.42 8.88
C GLN A 43 -13.65 -11.71 9.66
N VAL A 44 -13.21 -12.85 9.12
CA VAL A 44 -13.16 -14.14 9.84
C VAL A 44 -12.36 -14.02 11.14
N SER A 45 -11.28 -13.22 11.14
CA SER A 45 -10.45 -12.98 12.34
C SER A 45 -11.08 -12.08 13.40
N LEU A 46 -12.05 -11.25 13.01
CA LEU A 46 -12.72 -10.29 13.90
C LEU A 46 -14.00 -10.85 14.55
N HIS A 47 -14.74 -11.72 13.84
CA HIS A 47 -15.99 -12.29 14.34
C HIS A 47 -15.75 -13.30 15.46
N GLN A 48 -16.54 -13.20 16.55
CA GLN A 48 -16.48 -14.08 17.71
C GLN A 48 -17.37 -15.32 17.53
N GLU A 49 -17.23 -16.31 18.42
CA GLU A 49 -18.08 -17.51 18.41
C GLU A 49 -19.55 -17.21 18.67
N SER A 50 -19.85 -16.14 19.42
CA SER A 50 -21.21 -15.64 19.66
C SER A 50 -21.97 -15.27 18.39
N ASP A 51 -21.25 -14.87 17.34
CA ASP A 51 -21.84 -14.34 16.10
C ASP A 51 -22.36 -15.48 15.20
N GLN A 52 -22.05 -16.74 15.53
CA GLN A 52 -22.40 -17.90 14.71
C GLN A 52 -23.90 -18.19 14.64
N CYS A 53 -24.68 -17.75 15.65
CA CYS A 53 -26.12 -17.92 15.69
C CYS A 53 -26.88 -16.73 15.05
N ASP A 54 -26.17 -15.68 14.63
CA ASP A 54 -26.78 -14.53 13.96
C ASP A 54 -27.16 -14.87 12.51
N GLY A 55 -28.41 -14.59 12.15
CA GLY A 55 -28.92 -14.77 10.80
C GLY A 55 -28.18 -13.90 9.77
N GLU A 56 -27.69 -12.72 10.16
CA GLU A 56 -26.89 -11.85 9.30
C GLU A 56 -25.51 -12.47 9.00
N TYR A 57 -24.86 -13.02 10.02
CA TYR A 57 -23.56 -13.70 9.86
C TYR A 57 -23.69 -14.95 8.97
N GLN A 58 -24.76 -15.73 9.12
CA GLN A 58 -25.00 -16.88 8.25
C GLN A 58 -25.22 -16.45 6.79
N LYS A 59 -26.02 -15.41 6.54
CA LYS A 59 -26.19 -14.84 5.17
C LYS A 59 -24.85 -14.40 4.59
N TRP A 60 -24.03 -13.71 5.38
CA TRP A 60 -22.70 -13.28 4.96
C TRP A 60 -21.82 -14.50 4.60
N LEU A 61 -21.76 -15.54 5.44
CA LEU A 61 -21.02 -16.77 5.13
C LEU A 61 -21.50 -17.44 3.84
N HIS A 62 -22.81 -17.50 3.63
CA HIS A 62 -23.38 -18.05 2.40
C HIS A 62 -22.94 -17.25 1.16
N LEU A 63 -22.87 -15.92 1.25
CA LEU A 63 -22.34 -15.08 0.18
C LEU A 63 -20.85 -15.38 -0.06
N GLN A 64 -20.03 -15.46 1.00
CA GLN A 64 -18.60 -15.77 0.87
C GLN A 64 -18.37 -17.13 0.21
N PHE A 65 -19.18 -18.13 0.55
CA PHE A 65 -19.10 -19.47 -0.03
C PHE A 65 -19.22 -19.45 -1.56
N GLN A 66 -20.08 -18.60 -2.13
CA GLN A 66 -20.25 -18.48 -3.58
C GLN A 66 -18.98 -18.02 -4.30
N TYR A 67 -18.12 -17.26 -3.62
CA TYR A 67 -16.87 -16.71 -4.17
C TYR A 67 -15.63 -17.53 -3.81
N MET A 68 -15.76 -18.53 -2.92
CA MET A 68 -14.64 -19.37 -2.50
C MET A 68 -13.90 -20.07 -3.65
N PRO A 69 -14.57 -20.61 -4.70
CA PRO A 69 -13.86 -21.18 -5.84
C PRO A 69 -12.89 -20.19 -6.49
N GLN A 70 -13.30 -18.94 -6.67
CA GLN A 70 -12.49 -17.88 -7.27
C GLN A 70 -11.37 -17.42 -6.33
N TYR A 71 -11.63 -17.34 -5.02
CA TYR A 71 -10.61 -17.07 -4.02
C TYR A 71 -9.52 -18.13 -4.01
N LEU A 72 -9.90 -19.40 -4.00
CA LEU A 72 -8.95 -20.51 -4.01
C LEU A 72 -8.19 -20.55 -5.32
N LYS A 73 -8.86 -20.35 -6.46
CA LYS A 73 -8.17 -20.24 -7.76
C LYS A 73 -7.13 -19.11 -7.74
N THR A 74 -7.47 -17.94 -7.19
CA THR A 74 -6.55 -16.81 -7.05
C THR A 74 -5.38 -17.14 -6.16
N LEU A 75 -5.62 -17.74 -4.99
CA LEU A 75 -4.58 -18.18 -4.06
C LEU A 75 -3.61 -19.18 -4.72
N MET A 76 -4.11 -20.08 -5.56
CA MET A 76 -3.31 -21.10 -6.24
C MET A 76 -2.52 -20.57 -7.45
N THR A 77 -2.89 -19.40 -8.01
CA THR A 77 -2.16 -18.75 -9.11
C THR A 77 -1.11 -17.75 -8.63
N LEU A 78 -1.04 -17.49 -7.33
CA LEU A 78 -0.05 -16.61 -6.72
C LEU A 78 1.39 -17.11 -6.99
N PRO A 79 2.30 -16.26 -7.51
CA PRO A 79 3.66 -16.69 -7.81
C PRO A 79 4.47 -17.09 -6.57
N SER A 80 5.15 -18.23 -6.63
CA SER A 80 5.91 -18.79 -5.50
C SER A 80 7.13 -17.96 -5.08
N GLU A 81 7.53 -17.00 -5.89
CA GLU A 81 8.69 -16.12 -5.68
C GLU A 81 8.44 -15.02 -4.63
N TYR A 82 7.19 -14.93 -4.15
CA TYR A 82 6.77 -13.96 -3.15
C TYR A 82 6.40 -14.63 -1.83
N GLU A 83 6.62 -13.91 -0.74
CA GLU A 83 6.08 -14.17 0.60
C GLU A 83 4.73 -13.45 0.70
N TYR A 84 3.70 -14.12 1.19
CA TYR A 84 2.34 -13.57 1.33
C TYR A 84 1.97 -13.29 2.79
N SER A 85 0.83 -12.63 3.00
CA SER A 85 0.35 -12.28 4.34
C SER A 85 0.15 -13.54 5.18
N ALA A 86 0.29 -13.38 6.51
CA ALA A 86 0.05 -14.48 7.44
C ALA A 86 -1.38 -15.05 7.29
N TYR A 87 -2.34 -14.21 6.90
CA TYR A 87 -3.71 -14.62 6.56
C TYR A 87 -3.74 -15.59 5.38
N LEU A 88 -3.13 -15.23 4.25
CA LEU A 88 -3.08 -16.07 3.04
C LEU A 88 -2.32 -17.38 3.29
N ASN A 89 -1.24 -17.34 4.06
CA ASN A 89 -0.49 -18.56 4.43
C ASN A 89 -1.33 -19.51 5.29
N ILE A 90 -2.07 -18.98 6.28
CA ILE A 90 -2.99 -19.80 7.10
C ILE A 90 -4.08 -20.40 6.24
N LEU A 91 -4.69 -19.62 5.34
CA LEU A 91 -5.70 -20.14 4.42
C LEU A 91 -5.13 -21.29 3.59
N ALA A 92 -3.96 -21.11 2.98
CA ALA A 92 -3.30 -22.15 2.19
C ALA A 92 -3.04 -23.43 3.01
N ASP A 93 -2.56 -23.28 4.25
CA ASP A 93 -2.32 -24.40 5.16
C ASP A 93 -3.61 -25.15 5.54
N CYS A 94 -4.69 -24.41 5.85
CA CYS A 94 -5.99 -24.97 6.15
C CYS A 94 -6.61 -25.69 4.94
N CYS A 95 -6.47 -25.12 3.74
CA CYS A 95 -6.93 -25.75 2.50
C CYS A 95 -6.16 -27.05 2.19
N ARG A 96 -4.87 -27.14 2.53
CA ARG A 96 -4.10 -28.39 2.44
C ARG A 96 -4.59 -29.41 3.47
N MET A 97 -4.82 -28.98 4.70
CA MET A 97 -5.27 -29.85 5.80
C MET A 97 -6.64 -30.47 5.54
N LEU A 98 -7.57 -29.70 4.96
CA LEU A 98 -8.91 -30.17 4.56
C LEU A 98 -8.94 -30.82 3.17
N GLU A 99 -7.77 -31.00 2.57
CA GLU A 99 -7.58 -31.61 1.26
C GLU A 99 -8.41 -30.96 0.13
N LEU A 100 -8.67 -29.65 0.24
CA LEU A 100 -9.30 -28.81 -0.79
C LEU A 100 -8.34 -28.51 -1.95
N THR A 101 -7.05 -28.78 -1.74
CA THR A 101 -6.00 -28.62 -2.75
C THR A 101 -5.23 -29.93 -2.89
N ARG A 102 -4.82 -30.24 -4.12
CA ARG A 102 -3.93 -31.36 -4.43
C ARG A 102 -2.65 -30.83 -5.04
N MET A 103 -1.52 -31.44 -4.66
CA MET A 103 -0.24 -31.12 -5.28
C MET A 103 -0.21 -31.74 -6.68
N ARG A 104 0.06 -30.91 -7.68
CA ARG A 104 0.32 -31.31 -9.06
C ARG A 104 1.73 -30.93 -9.46
N CYS A 105 2.37 -31.86 -10.12
CA CYS A 105 3.72 -31.77 -10.62
C CYS A 105 3.65 -31.41 -12.10
N ILE A 106 4.21 -30.27 -12.50
CA ILE A 106 4.19 -29.82 -13.90
C ILE A 106 5.64 -29.69 -14.40
N LEU A 107 5.94 -30.35 -15.52
CA LEU A 107 7.15 -30.12 -16.30
C LEU A 107 6.99 -28.79 -17.05
N GLY A 108 7.89 -27.82 -16.87
CA GLY A 108 7.66 -26.56 -17.59
C GLY A 108 8.65 -25.41 -17.48
N THR A 109 9.79 -25.52 -16.82
CA THR A 109 10.84 -24.50 -17.03
C THR A 109 11.67 -24.87 -18.27
N PRO A 110 12.24 -23.89 -19.00
CA PRO A 110 13.25 -24.15 -20.02
C PRO A 110 14.46 -24.94 -19.49
N SER A 111 14.66 -24.95 -18.17
CA SER A 111 15.68 -25.73 -17.44
C SER A 111 15.25 -27.16 -17.05
N GLY A 112 14.05 -27.62 -17.44
CA GLY A 112 13.57 -28.98 -17.16
C GLY A 112 13.20 -29.25 -15.69
N GLN A 113 13.09 -28.22 -14.84
CA GLN A 113 12.70 -28.39 -13.45
C GLN A 113 11.20 -28.66 -13.32
N MET A 114 10.87 -29.61 -12.44
CA MET A 114 9.50 -29.85 -12.01
C MET A 114 9.02 -28.73 -11.08
N LEU A 115 7.99 -28.02 -11.50
CA LEU A 115 7.30 -27.06 -10.64
C LEU A 115 6.20 -27.78 -9.85
N ARG A 116 6.19 -27.54 -8.53
CA ARG A 116 5.08 -27.94 -7.67
C ARG A 116 4.02 -26.84 -7.76
N LYS A 117 2.86 -27.16 -8.32
CA LYS A 117 1.67 -26.31 -8.27
C LYS A 117 0.59 -27.00 -7.47
N TYR A 118 -0.29 -26.21 -6.89
CA TYR A 118 -1.47 -26.73 -6.21
C TYR A 118 -2.68 -26.52 -7.12
N GLU A 119 -3.51 -27.56 -7.25
CA GLU A 119 -4.75 -27.54 -8.00
C GLU A 119 -5.93 -27.59 -7.01
N PHE A 120 -6.91 -26.72 -7.21
CA PHE A 120 -8.13 -26.69 -6.42
C PHE A 120 -9.03 -27.88 -6.79
N VAL A 121 -9.53 -28.60 -5.79
CA VAL A 121 -10.42 -29.75 -5.97
C VAL A 121 -11.86 -29.32 -5.71
N GLU A 122 -12.51 -28.81 -6.76
CA GLU A 122 -13.85 -28.21 -6.66
C GLU A 122 -14.89 -29.15 -6.06
N THR A 123 -14.84 -30.44 -6.38
CA THR A 123 -15.77 -31.46 -5.87
C THR A 123 -15.74 -31.64 -4.35
N ARG A 124 -14.69 -31.17 -3.67
CA ARG A 124 -14.57 -31.24 -2.21
C ARG A 124 -15.08 -30.00 -1.49
N LEU A 125 -15.31 -28.89 -2.22
CA LEU A 125 -15.83 -27.67 -1.63
C LEU A 125 -17.36 -27.73 -1.54
N THR A 126 -17.84 -28.21 -0.41
CA THR A 126 -19.25 -28.12 0.03
C THR A 126 -19.42 -27.00 1.05
N LEU A 127 -20.67 -26.57 1.30
CA LEU A 127 -20.97 -25.61 2.35
C LEU A 127 -20.47 -26.10 3.73
N GLN A 128 -20.58 -27.41 3.99
CA GLN A 128 -20.11 -28.02 5.22
C GLN A 128 -18.59 -27.89 5.37
N THR A 129 -17.84 -28.31 4.35
CA THR A 129 -16.37 -28.18 4.34
C THR A 129 -15.90 -26.73 4.36
N PHE A 130 -16.69 -25.79 3.82
CA PHE A 130 -16.40 -24.36 3.92
C PHE A 130 -16.59 -23.83 5.35
N LYS A 131 -17.67 -24.23 6.03
CA LYS A 131 -17.88 -23.90 7.44
C LYS A 131 -16.75 -24.47 8.32
N GLU A 132 -16.32 -25.70 8.05
CA GLU A 132 -15.15 -26.31 8.70
C GLU A 132 -13.86 -25.54 8.42
N LEU A 133 -13.63 -25.11 7.17
CA LEU A 133 -12.48 -24.27 6.81
C LEU A 133 -12.46 -22.97 7.62
N VAL A 134 -13.59 -22.25 7.69
CA VAL A 134 -13.71 -21.01 8.48
C VAL A 134 -13.43 -21.29 9.96
N TRP A 135 -13.94 -22.40 10.50
CA TRP A 135 -13.71 -22.79 11.89
C TRP A 135 -12.23 -23.06 12.18
N VAL A 136 -11.55 -23.83 11.33
CA VAL A 136 -10.11 -24.12 11.50
C VAL A 136 -9.29 -22.84 11.39
N ILE A 137 -9.57 -21.99 10.41
CA ILE A 137 -8.88 -20.70 10.21
C ILE A 137 -8.97 -19.84 11.48
N ARG A 138 -10.15 -19.77 12.10
CA ARG A 138 -10.34 -19.04 13.36
C ARG A 138 -9.49 -19.59 14.49
N GLY A 139 -9.47 -20.91 14.66
CA GLY A 139 -8.61 -21.56 15.65
C GLY A 139 -7.13 -21.17 15.47
N ARG A 140 -6.65 -21.08 14.22
CA ARG A 140 -5.29 -20.61 13.92
C ARG A 140 -5.08 -19.14 14.29
N TYR A 141 -6.05 -18.27 14.06
CA TYR A 141 -5.96 -16.85 14.44
C TYR A 141 -5.97 -16.60 15.95
N GLN A 142 -6.54 -17.52 16.73
CA GLN A 142 -6.54 -17.42 18.19
C GLN A 142 -5.20 -17.82 18.80
N THR A 143 -4.32 -18.50 18.06
CA THR A 143 -3.01 -18.92 18.56
C THR A 143 -2.13 -17.72 18.94
N GLN A 144 -1.37 -17.87 20.03
CA GLN A 144 -0.44 -16.84 20.49
C GLN A 144 0.63 -16.51 19.43
N ILE A 145 1.05 -17.50 18.64
CA ILE A 145 2.03 -17.34 17.57
C ILE A 145 1.51 -16.35 16.52
N PHE A 146 0.28 -16.55 16.02
CA PHE A 146 -0.31 -15.65 15.02
C PHE A 146 -0.54 -14.25 15.57
N ARG A 147 -1.13 -14.14 16.76
CA ARG A 147 -1.40 -12.84 17.41
C ARG A 147 -0.11 -12.06 17.65
N SER A 148 0.95 -12.74 18.08
CA SER A 148 2.27 -12.11 18.30
C SER A 148 2.90 -11.64 16.98
N ALA A 149 2.82 -12.45 15.91
CA ALA A 149 3.33 -12.09 14.59
C ALA A 149 2.59 -10.87 13.99
N GLN A 150 1.26 -10.86 14.08
CA GLN A 150 0.40 -9.72 13.71
C GLN A 150 0.76 -8.45 14.48
N ALA A 151 0.87 -8.56 15.81
CA ALA A 151 1.23 -7.44 16.66
C ALA A 151 2.65 -6.92 16.37
N ALA A 152 3.61 -7.81 16.09
CA ALA A 152 4.96 -7.42 15.70
C ALA A 152 4.96 -6.67 14.35
N ARG A 153 4.23 -7.17 13.35
CA ARG A 153 4.11 -6.52 12.03
C ARG A 153 3.49 -5.14 12.13
N ARG A 154 2.37 -4.99 12.85
CA ARG A 154 1.73 -3.69 13.08
C ARG A 154 2.64 -2.72 13.82
N ARG A 155 3.39 -3.19 14.82
CA ARG A 155 4.41 -2.38 15.50
C ARG A 155 5.49 -1.91 14.53
N GLU A 156 6.02 -2.79 13.68
CA GLU A 156 7.03 -2.47 12.68
C GLU A 156 6.54 -1.38 11.70
N ILE A 157 5.30 -1.51 11.22
CA ILE A 157 4.67 -0.52 10.32
C ILE A 157 4.49 0.82 11.05
N ASN A 158 3.97 0.80 12.27
CA ASN A 158 3.75 2.02 13.06
C ASN A 158 5.07 2.75 13.35
N VAL A 159 6.11 2.02 13.77
CA VAL A 159 7.44 2.61 14.01
C VAL A 159 7.97 3.27 12.74
N ARG A 160 7.91 2.57 11.60
CA ARG A 160 8.35 3.13 10.31
C ARG A 160 7.51 4.32 9.86
N TYR A 161 6.20 4.27 10.07
CA TYR A 161 5.30 5.38 9.77
C TYR A 161 5.69 6.62 10.59
N GLN A 162 5.93 6.47 11.90
CA GLN A 162 6.39 7.58 12.74
C GLN A 162 7.75 8.13 12.30
N GLU A 163 8.69 7.27 11.92
CA GLU A 163 9.99 7.67 11.37
C GLU A 163 9.83 8.53 10.10
N TYR A 164 8.89 8.17 9.22
CA TYR A 164 8.63 8.91 7.99
C TYR A 164 7.84 10.20 8.23
N ARG A 165 6.93 10.22 9.21
CA ARG A 165 6.28 11.45 9.68
C ARG A 165 7.30 12.44 10.20
N GLN A 166 8.23 11.98 11.04
CA GLN A 166 9.30 12.83 11.55
C GLN A 166 10.19 13.34 10.42
N TYR A 167 10.47 12.51 9.41
CA TYR A 167 11.16 12.96 8.21
C TYR A 167 10.45 14.11 7.48
N VAL A 168 9.15 13.99 7.24
CA VAL A 168 8.37 15.08 6.62
C VAL A 168 8.34 16.33 7.51
N ASN A 169 8.17 16.17 8.83
CA ASN A 169 8.18 17.29 9.77
C ASN A 169 9.49 18.07 9.75
N THR A 170 10.63 17.37 9.76
CA THR A 170 11.95 18.01 9.66
C THR A 170 12.14 18.76 8.33
N LEU A 171 11.54 18.31 7.22
CA LEU A 171 11.58 19.07 5.97
C LEU A 171 10.84 20.42 6.11
N PHE A 172 9.70 20.45 6.81
CA PHE A 172 8.99 21.70 7.11
C PHE A 172 9.70 22.56 8.17
N GLU A 173 10.45 21.97 9.10
CA GLU A 173 11.30 22.70 10.04
C GLU A 173 12.45 23.47 9.35
N GLN A 174 12.85 23.03 8.16
CA GLN A 174 13.98 23.61 7.41
C GLN A 174 13.56 24.51 6.25
N ASN A 175 12.28 24.53 5.87
CA ASN A 175 11.79 25.27 4.72
C ASN A 175 10.48 25.98 5.08
N ASP A 176 10.26 27.20 4.61
CA ASP A 176 9.03 27.94 4.93
C ASP A 176 7.81 27.40 4.17
N ARG A 177 8.05 26.90 2.94
CA ARG A 177 7.03 26.23 2.15
C ARG A 177 7.66 25.12 1.31
N LEU A 178 6.91 24.05 1.14
CA LEU A 178 7.29 22.91 0.31
C LEU A 178 6.28 22.75 -0.82
N ILE A 179 6.76 22.44 -2.02
CA ILE A 179 5.93 21.89 -3.08
C ILE A 179 5.99 20.37 -2.95
N VAL A 180 4.85 19.78 -2.61
CA VAL A 180 4.67 18.35 -2.40
C VAL A 180 4.09 17.74 -3.67
N ILE A 181 4.90 16.91 -4.31
CA ILE A 181 4.54 16.20 -5.55
C ILE A 181 4.27 14.74 -5.21
N ARG A 182 3.09 14.24 -5.60
CA ARG A 182 2.75 12.83 -5.60
C ARG A 182 2.58 12.35 -7.04
N VAL A 183 3.42 11.39 -7.42
CA VAL A 183 3.31 10.67 -8.70
C VAL A 183 3.35 9.19 -8.40
N ASP A 184 2.41 8.45 -8.98
CA ASP A 184 2.44 7.00 -8.93
C ASP A 184 3.06 6.51 -10.25
N LEU A 185 4.13 5.75 -10.17
CA LEU A 185 4.94 5.28 -11.30
C LEU A 185 4.70 3.78 -11.50
N GLY A 186 4.70 3.30 -12.72
CA GLY A 186 4.55 1.87 -13.00
C GLY A 186 5.01 1.52 -14.40
N TYR A 187 4.64 0.33 -14.85
CA TYR A 187 4.91 -0.16 -16.20
C TYR A 187 3.60 -0.37 -16.96
N SER A 188 3.67 -0.32 -18.29
CA SER A 188 2.51 -0.62 -19.12
C SER A 188 2.03 -2.07 -18.90
N ALA A 189 0.77 -2.35 -19.22
CA ALA A 189 0.20 -3.70 -19.06
C ALA A 189 1.00 -4.77 -19.83
N GLU A 190 1.58 -4.42 -20.98
CA GLU A 190 2.43 -5.31 -21.79
C GLU A 190 3.78 -5.65 -21.13
N GLN A 191 4.20 -4.84 -20.16
CA GLN A 191 5.47 -4.94 -19.46
C GLN A 191 5.30 -5.44 -18.01
N ALA A 192 4.15 -5.26 -17.39
CA ALA A 192 3.88 -5.59 -15.97
C ALA A 192 4.33 -7.01 -15.55
N GLY A 193 4.18 -8.01 -16.44
CA GLY A 193 4.61 -9.40 -16.19
C GLY A 193 6.06 -9.73 -16.61
N LYS A 194 6.76 -8.79 -17.25
CA LYS A 194 8.15 -8.95 -17.73
C LYS A 194 9.17 -8.26 -16.82
N ILE A 195 8.72 -7.37 -15.95
CA ILE A 195 9.57 -6.61 -15.04
C ILE A 195 9.67 -7.36 -13.71
N ASP A 196 10.88 -7.79 -13.38
CA ASP A 196 11.20 -8.32 -12.06
C ASP A 196 11.67 -7.22 -11.09
N PHE A 197 11.94 -7.60 -9.85
CA PHE A 197 12.35 -6.68 -8.79
C PHE A 197 13.72 -6.06 -9.00
N GLU A 198 14.63 -6.75 -9.69
CA GLU A 198 15.98 -6.25 -9.95
C GLU A 198 15.90 -5.13 -10.98
N MET A 199 15.26 -5.39 -12.13
CA MET A 199 15.00 -4.39 -13.16
C MET A 199 14.25 -3.17 -12.60
N ALA A 200 13.23 -3.41 -11.78
CA ALA A 200 12.44 -2.34 -11.19
C ALA A 200 13.24 -1.53 -10.15
N SER A 201 14.09 -2.19 -9.37
CA SER A 201 15.00 -1.54 -8.42
C SER A 201 16.00 -0.66 -9.17
N ASP A 202 16.59 -1.17 -10.25
CA ASP A 202 17.58 -0.46 -11.07
C ASP A 202 16.98 0.78 -11.73
N ASP A 203 15.74 0.71 -12.21
CA ASP A 203 15.03 1.86 -12.76
C ASP A 203 14.82 2.96 -11.69
N ILE A 204 14.50 2.58 -10.44
CA ILE A 204 14.43 3.55 -9.34
C ILE A 204 15.80 4.09 -8.96
N ASP A 205 16.84 3.26 -8.91
CA ASP A 205 18.19 3.73 -8.61
C ASP A 205 18.71 4.69 -9.67
N ARG A 206 18.42 4.42 -10.95
CA ARG A 206 18.69 5.33 -12.07
C ARG A 206 17.93 6.64 -11.92
N LEU A 207 16.63 6.59 -11.61
CA LEU A 207 15.85 7.79 -11.30
C LEU A 207 16.51 8.60 -10.20
N LEU A 208 16.84 7.96 -9.07
CA LEU A 208 17.39 8.61 -7.89
C LEU A 208 18.81 9.16 -8.10
N ALA A 209 19.65 8.48 -8.89
CA ALA A 209 20.98 8.92 -9.26
C ALA A 209 20.93 10.15 -10.16
N ASN A 210 20.07 10.14 -11.19
CA ASN A 210 19.97 11.23 -12.16
C ASN A 210 19.50 12.54 -11.52
N ARG A 211 18.76 12.51 -10.39
CA ARG A 211 18.32 13.72 -9.66
C ARG A 211 19.47 14.63 -9.26
N ARG A 212 20.67 14.08 -9.03
CA ARG A 212 21.84 14.86 -8.57
C ARG A 212 22.34 15.87 -9.60
N TRP A 213 22.08 15.61 -10.89
CA TRP A 213 22.64 16.39 -12.00
C TRP A 213 21.58 16.82 -13.02
N ASN A 214 20.30 16.68 -12.68
CA ASN A 214 19.18 16.98 -13.57
C ASN A 214 18.37 18.16 -13.02
N LYS A 215 18.30 19.24 -13.80
CA LYS A 215 17.60 20.49 -13.46
C LYS A 215 16.12 20.30 -13.10
N LEU A 216 15.49 19.23 -13.60
CA LEU A 216 14.14 18.84 -13.20
C LEU A 216 14.01 18.71 -11.68
N PHE A 217 15.08 18.24 -11.02
CA PHE A 217 15.14 17.99 -9.59
C PHE A 217 15.82 19.13 -8.80
N ASP A 218 16.09 20.29 -9.43
CA ASP A 218 16.67 21.44 -8.73
C ASP A 218 15.82 21.85 -7.53
N HIS A 219 16.49 22.20 -6.43
CA HIS A 219 15.85 22.55 -5.15
C HIS A 219 14.98 21.45 -4.52
N GLN A 220 15.08 20.20 -4.97
CA GLN A 220 14.49 19.07 -4.27
C GLN A 220 15.14 18.93 -2.89
N LYS A 221 14.32 18.85 -1.85
CA LYS A 221 14.72 18.71 -0.44
C LYS A 221 14.58 17.29 0.07
N GLY A 222 13.73 16.49 -0.55
CA GLY A 222 13.53 15.11 -0.12
C GLY A 222 12.69 14.29 -1.08
N TYR A 223 12.63 12.99 -0.82
CA TYR A 223 11.68 12.07 -1.45
C TYR A 223 11.31 10.93 -0.50
N ILE A 224 10.19 10.29 -0.79
CA ILE A 224 9.75 9.01 -0.23
C ILE A 224 9.24 8.18 -1.40
N ILE A 225 9.71 6.95 -1.56
CA ILE A 225 9.23 6.01 -2.59
C ILE A 225 8.88 4.70 -1.90
N LYS A 226 7.68 4.22 -2.13
CA LYS A 226 7.23 2.88 -1.75
C LYS A 226 7.11 2.03 -3.02
N THR A 227 7.75 0.88 -3.02
CA THR A 227 7.60 -0.15 -4.05
C THR A 227 6.44 -1.05 -3.67
N GLU A 228 5.63 -1.33 -4.67
CA GLU A 228 4.40 -2.09 -4.59
C GLU A 228 4.34 -3.09 -5.73
N PHE A 229 3.60 -4.17 -5.57
CA PHE A 229 3.19 -5.04 -6.67
C PHE A 229 1.68 -5.24 -6.63
N GLY A 230 1.07 -5.37 -7.80
CA GLY A 230 -0.32 -5.80 -7.95
C GLY A 230 -0.37 -6.91 -8.98
N ILE A 231 -1.28 -7.88 -8.85
CA ILE A 231 -1.32 -9.05 -9.76
C ILE A 231 -1.43 -8.61 -11.23
N GLU A 232 -2.24 -7.60 -11.51
CA GLU A 232 -2.39 -7.07 -12.88
C GLU A 232 -1.40 -5.95 -13.19
N LYS A 233 -1.13 -5.07 -12.22
CA LYS A 233 -0.26 -3.90 -12.42
C LYS A 233 1.22 -4.25 -12.46
N GLY A 234 1.60 -5.45 -12.02
CA GLY A 234 2.98 -5.81 -11.73
C GLY A 234 3.58 -4.87 -10.68
N ILE A 235 4.90 -4.74 -10.73
CA ILE A 235 5.65 -3.84 -9.85
C ILE A 235 5.33 -2.37 -10.20
N HIS A 236 5.06 -1.56 -9.19
CA HIS A 236 4.80 -0.14 -9.33
C HIS A 236 5.27 0.61 -8.07
N PHE A 237 5.21 1.94 -8.10
CA PHE A 237 5.79 2.78 -7.07
C PHE A 237 4.88 3.95 -6.74
N HIS A 238 4.68 4.21 -5.46
CA HIS A 238 4.14 5.47 -4.99
C HIS A 238 5.30 6.38 -4.60
N ALA A 239 5.40 7.55 -5.23
CA ALA A 239 6.50 8.48 -5.02
C ALA A 239 6.00 9.85 -4.53
N LEU A 240 6.59 10.32 -3.44
CA LEU A 240 6.52 11.70 -2.97
C LEU A 240 7.86 12.39 -3.21
N PHE A 241 7.81 13.57 -3.80
CA PHE A 241 8.95 14.47 -3.92
C PHE A 241 8.63 15.79 -3.22
N PHE A 242 9.61 16.30 -2.48
CA PHE A 242 9.49 17.55 -1.73
C PHE A 242 10.47 18.55 -2.30
N PHE A 243 9.97 19.68 -2.80
CA PHE A 243 10.78 20.76 -3.34
C PHE A 243 10.67 22.01 -2.48
N ASN A 244 11.72 22.82 -2.42
CA ASN A 244 11.64 24.12 -1.77
C ASN A 244 10.73 25.06 -2.58
N GLY A 245 9.59 25.42 -2.00
CA GLY A 245 8.61 26.27 -2.66
C GLY A 245 8.97 27.77 -2.62
N SER A 246 9.94 28.17 -1.80
CA SER A 246 10.45 29.55 -1.80
C SER A 246 11.31 29.82 -3.02
N GLU A 247 12.19 28.88 -3.37
CA GLU A 247 13.05 28.97 -4.56
C GLU A 247 12.26 28.75 -5.86
N ARG A 248 11.25 27.88 -5.84
CA ARG A 248 10.41 27.56 -7.02
C ARG A 248 9.14 28.41 -7.15
N ASN A 249 9.13 29.62 -6.56
CA ASN A 249 7.99 30.52 -6.40
C ASN A 249 7.12 30.63 -7.69
N GLY A 250 5.94 30.00 -7.71
CA GLY A 250 5.00 30.06 -8.85
C GLY A 250 5.08 28.90 -9.86
N SER A 251 6.01 27.95 -9.70
CA SER A 251 6.03 26.74 -10.54
C SER A 251 4.79 25.89 -10.32
N SER A 252 4.05 25.58 -11.40
CA SER A 252 2.91 24.68 -11.32
C SER A 252 3.33 23.29 -10.84
N HIS A 253 2.85 22.90 -9.66
CA HIS A 253 3.09 21.57 -9.11
C HIS A 253 2.55 20.47 -10.03
N VAL A 254 1.47 20.75 -10.77
CA VAL A 254 0.90 19.82 -11.77
C VAL A 254 1.89 19.61 -12.91
N HIS A 255 2.49 20.69 -13.43
CA HIS A 255 3.46 20.61 -14.50
C HIS A 255 4.77 19.93 -14.05
N LEU A 256 5.22 20.20 -12.82
CA LEU A 256 6.40 19.53 -12.28
C LEU A 256 6.18 18.01 -12.12
N ALA A 257 5.01 17.61 -11.61
CA ALA A 257 4.63 16.20 -11.52
C ALA A 257 4.56 15.53 -12.89
N GLN A 258 3.99 16.22 -13.88
CA GLN A 258 3.94 15.79 -15.28
C GLN A 258 5.35 15.55 -15.84
N LYS A 259 6.27 16.51 -15.67
CA LYS A 259 7.65 16.37 -16.14
C LYS A 259 8.41 15.21 -15.47
N ILE A 260 8.16 14.95 -14.19
CA ILE A 260 8.72 13.78 -13.49
C ILE A 260 8.16 12.47 -14.06
N GLY A 261 6.85 12.42 -14.31
CA GLY A 261 6.19 11.27 -14.94
C GLY A 261 6.70 11.00 -16.36
N ASP A 262 6.79 12.04 -17.20
CA ASP A 262 7.33 11.92 -18.55
C ASP A 262 8.79 11.48 -18.52
N TYR A 263 9.58 11.99 -17.57
CA TYR A 263 10.97 11.55 -17.38
C TYR A 263 11.07 10.07 -16.97
N TRP A 264 10.18 9.60 -16.10
CA TRP A 264 10.07 8.17 -15.76
C TRP A 264 9.78 7.32 -17.00
N LYS A 265 8.77 7.70 -17.77
CA LYS A 265 8.33 6.97 -18.96
C LYS A 265 9.41 6.98 -20.04
N GLU A 266 9.89 8.14 -20.45
CA GLU A 266 10.70 8.27 -21.66
C GLU A 266 12.19 7.98 -21.39
N ILE A 267 12.72 8.45 -20.26
CA ILE A 267 14.17 8.40 -19.98
C ILE A 267 14.54 7.25 -19.06
N ILE A 268 13.83 7.09 -17.95
CA ILE A 268 14.19 6.05 -16.97
C ILE A 268 13.83 4.69 -17.51
N THR A 269 12.59 4.48 -17.92
CA THR A 269 12.11 3.15 -18.32
C THR A 269 12.23 2.87 -19.81
N HIS A 270 12.75 3.82 -20.60
CA HIS A 270 12.90 3.71 -22.05
C HIS A 270 11.59 3.35 -22.77
N GLY A 271 10.50 4.04 -22.41
CA GLY A 271 9.17 3.87 -22.98
C GLY A 271 8.32 2.75 -22.35
N ARG A 272 8.89 1.91 -21.48
CA ARG A 272 8.16 0.81 -20.81
C ARG A 272 7.22 1.31 -19.70
N GLY A 273 7.49 2.49 -19.16
CA GLY A 273 6.81 3.04 -17.99
C GLY A 273 5.51 3.77 -18.31
N ILE A 274 4.66 3.85 -17.29
CA ILE A 274 3.49 4.73 -17.24
C ILE A 274 3.49 5.46 -15.89
N TYR A 275 2.67 6.49 -15.75
CA TYR A 275 2.52 7.18 -14.47
C TYR A 275 1.12 7.79 -14.30
N TRP A 276 0.79 8.10 -13.06
CA TRP A 276 -0.39 8.85 -12.65
C TRP A 276 0.00 10.11 -11.89
N ASN A 277 -0.38 11.26 -12.44
CA ASN A 277 -0.14 12.57 -11.84
C ASN A 277 -1.23 12.89 -10.81
N SER A 278 -0.98 12.55 -9.54
CA SER A 278 -1.95 12.83 -8.46
C SER A 278 -2.14 14.34 -8.22
N ASN A 279 -1.11 15.15 -8.50
CA ASN A 279 -1.21 16.61 -8.40
C ASN A 279 -2.21 17.22 -9.39
N ALA A 280 -2.44 16.59 -10.54
CA ALA A 280 -3.49 17.02 -11.48
C ALA A 280 -4.90 16.85 -10.89
N GLN A 281 -5.06 15.95 -9.90
CA GLN A 281 -6.33 15.65 -9.23
C GLN A 281 -6.49 16.43 -7.92
N ILE A 282 -5.74 17.53 -7.70
CA ILE A 282 -5.74 18.27 -6.43
C ILE A 282 -7.15 18.72 -5.98
N ASN A 283 -8.02 19.07 -6.94
CA ASN A 283 -9.38 19.52 -6.65
C ASN A 283 -10.25 18.44 -5.99
N ASP A 284 -10.02 17.16 -6.32
CA ASP A 284 -10.72 16.05 -5.68
C ASP A 284 -10.30 15.93 -4.21
N PHE A 285 -8.99 16.06 -3.93
CA PHE A 285 -8.51 16.03 -2.55
C PHE A 285 -8.99 17.24 -1.73
N VAL A 286 -9.12 18.41 -2.36
CA VAL A 286 -9.71 19.59 -1.72
C VAL A 286 -11.18 19.36 -1.40
N ARG A 287 -11.97 18.85 -2.35
CA ARG A 287 -13.40 18.55 -2.17
C ARG A 287 -13.63 17.55 -1.04
N LEU A 288 -12.76 16.54 -0.92
CA LEU A 288 -12.82 15.52 0.14
C LEU A 288 -12.22 15.99 1.48
N GLY A 289 -11.72 17.23 1.56
CA GLY A 289 -11.14 17.80 2.79
C GLY A 289 -9.78 17.21 3.18
N ASN A 290 -9.18 16.37 2.35
CA ASN A 290 -7.97 15.59 2.63
C ASN A 290 -6.74 16.03 1.83
N CYS A 291 -6.76 17.24 1.25
CA CYS A 291 -5.64 17.79 0.49
C CYS A 291 -4.39 17.93 1.33
N GLY A 292 -3.31 17.26 0.89
CA GLY A 292 -1.97 17.30 1.48
C GLY A 292 -0.87 17.29 0.41
N ILE A 293 -1.17 17.78 -0.79
CA ILE A 293 -0.24 17.88 -1.92
C ILE A 293 -0.25 19.31 -2.49
N GLY A 294 0.71 19.64 -3.35
CA GLY A 294 0.86 20.99 -3.90
C GLY A 294 1.70 21.88 -3.00
N LEU A 295 1.47 23.20 -3.04
CA LEU A 295 2.22 24.14 -2.21
C LEU A 295 1.65 24.15 -0.79
N ILE A 296 2.50 23.86 0.19
CA ILE A 296 2.13 23.80 1.61
C ILE A 296 3.07 24.70 2.40
N HIS A 297 2.54 25.68 3.12
CA HIS A 297 3.31 26.51 4.03
C HIS A 297 3.49 25.81 5.38
N TRP A 298 4.59 26.07 6.08
CA TRP A 298 4.89 25.43 7.38
C TRP A 298 3.84 25.73 8.46
N ARG A 299 3.09 26.83 8.31
CA ARG A 299 1.98 27.22 9.20
C ARG A 299 0.63 26.62 8.82
N ASP A 300 0.52 25.99 7.64
CA ASP A 300 -0.74 25.40 7.17
C ASP A 300 -0.96 24.05 7.86
N GLU A 301 -1.35 24.08 9.13
CA GLU A 301 -1.43 22.87 9.96
C GLU A 301 -2.38 21.83 9.37
N LYS A 302 -3.52 22.26 8.79
CA LYS A 302 -4.47 21.35 8.14
C LYS A 302 -3.85 20.61 6.95
N LEU A 303 -3.17 21.31 6.05
CA LEU A 303 -2.55 20.70 4.87
C LEU A 303 -1.37 19.79 5.27
N ARG A 304 -0.61 20.18 6.30
CA ARG A 304 0.45 19.35 6.89
C ARG A 304 -0.11 18.06 7.49
N GLN A 305 -1.14 18.13 8.32
CA GLN A 305 -1.75 16.93 8.89
C GLN A 305 -2.36 16.05 7.80
N ASN A 306 -3.03 16.63 6.80
CA ASN A 306 -3.52 15.87 5.66
C ASN A 306 -2.41 15.17 4.88
N LEU A 307 -1.27 15.82 4.67
CA LEU A 307 -0.09 15.19 4.08
C LEU A 307 0.37 14.00 4.92
N LEU A 308 0.43 14.13 6.24
CA LEU A 308 0.88 13.05 7.10
C LEU A 308 -0.14 11.90 7.17
N ASP A 309 -1.42 12.19 7.38
CA ASP A 309 -2.46 11.20 7.69
C ASP A 309 -3.13 10.57 6.46
N HIS A 310 -3.24 11.33 5.36
CA HIS A 310 -3.93 10.89 4.16
C HIS A 310 -2.97 10.58 3.02
N VAL A 311 -1.96 11.41 2.78
CA VAL A 311 -1.03 11.19 1.65
C VAL A 311 0.07 10.20 2.03
N LEU A 312 0.83 10.48 3.08
CA LEU A 312 1.85 9.57 3.61
C LEU A 312 1.20 8.37 4.29
N GLY A 313 0.12 8.58 5.05
CA GLY A 313 -0.64 7.50 5.67
C GLY A 313 -1.10 6.45 4.66
N TYR A 314 -1.44 6.84 3.43
CA TYR A 314 -1.77 5.90 2.35
C TYR A 314 -0.65 4.89 2.05
N PHE A 315 0.61 5.33 2.09
CA PHE A 315 1.77 4.46 1.86
C PHE A 315 1.89 3.38 2.95
N PHE A 316 1.33 3.58 4.13
CA PHE A 316 1.43 2.63 5.25
C PHE A 316 0.09 1.95 5.59
N LYS A 317 -1.03 2.45 5.07
CA LYS A 317 -2.38 1.86 5.19
C LYS A 317 -2.58 0.70 4.23
N ASP A 318 -2.06 0.83 3.02
CA ASP A 318 -2.08 -0.23 2.04
C ASP A 318 -0.95 -1.18 2.41
N ASP A 319 -1.21 -2.02 3.40
CA ASP A 319 -0.31 -3.11 3.73
C ASP A 319 -0.15 -3.95 2.47
N GLN A 320 0.99 -3.79 1.80
CA GLN A 320 1.34 -4.68 0.70
C GLN A 320 1.65 -6.02 1.33
N PHE A 321 0.68 -6.92 1.15
CA PHE A 321 0.63 -8.22 1.79
C PHE A 321 1.61 -9.22 1.21
N PHE A 322 2.47 -8.81 0.29
CA PHE A 322 3.48 -9.70 -0.23
C PHE A 322 4.79 -9.00 -0.58
N LYS A 323 5.88 -9.72 -0.36
CA LYS A 323 7.26 -9.26 -0.54
C LYS A 323 8.00 -10.30 -1.36
N PRO A 324 8.92 -9.93 -2.26
CA PRO A 324 9.78 -10.92 -2.89
C PRO A 324 10.53 -11.73 -1.83
N LYS A 325 10.64 -13.04 -2.04
CA LYS A 325 11.52 -13.89 -1.25
C LYS A 325 12.96 -13.43 -1.45
N GLY A 326 13.76 -13.43 -0.39
CA GLY A 326 15.14 -12.94 -0.45
C GLY A 326 15.28 -11.41 -0.45
N THR A 327 14.24 -10.69 0.00
CA THR A 327 14.19 -9.21 0.13
C THR A 327 15.26 -8.59 1.03
N GLY A 328 16.12 -9.37 1.69
CA GLY A 328 17.34 -8.84 2.31
C GLY A 328 18.18 -7.98 1.35
N LYS A 329 18.01 -8.16 0.03
CA LYS A 329 18.68 -7.38 -1.03
C LYS A 329 17.94 -6.11 -1.46
N TYR A 330 16.62 -6.00 -1.32
CA TYR A 330 15.81 -4.94 -1.97
C TYR A 330 15.01 -4.09 -0.98
N LYS A 331 15.13 -2.75 -1.10
CA LYS A 331 14.43 -1.79 -0.26
C LYS A 331 13.03 -1.45 -0.81
N LEU A 332 11.99 -1.97 -0.17
CA LEU A 332 10.59 -1.64 -0.49
C LEU A 332 10.24 -0.19 -0.17
N PHE A 333 10.85 0.38 0.87
CA PHE A 333 10.73 1.79 1.19
C PHE A 333 12.09 2.47 1.01
N ARG A 334 12.11 3.56 0.24
CA ARG A 334 13.27 4.42 0.05
C ARG A 334 12.89 5.83 0.48
N LYS A 335 13.76 6.50 1.22
CA LYS A 335 13.62 7.93 1.51
C LYS A 335 14.95 8.65 1.36
N GLY A 336 14.89 9.95 1.16
CA GLY A 336 16.07 10.80 1.20
C GLY A 336 16.72 10.79 2.59
N GLN A 337 18.00 11.13 2.63
CA GLN A 337 18.68 11.49 3.86
C GLN A 337 18.50 13.00 4.10
N TYR A 338 18.42 13.40 5.36
CA TYR A 338 18.51 14.82 5.69
C TYR A 338 19.89 15.32 5.28
N SER A 339 19.98 16.54 4.75
CA SER A 339 21.23 17.27 4.93
C SER A 339 21.40 17.51 6.42
N SER A 340 22.52 17.07 7.01
CA SER A 340 22.93 17.52 8.35
C SER A 340 22.74 19.03 8.43
N ARG A 341 22.32 19.56 9.59
CA ARG A 341 22.07 20.99 9.80
C ARG A 341 23.31 21.78 9.38
N GLY A 342 23.39 22.17 8.10
CA GLY A 342 24.31 23.17 7.63
C GLY A 342 24.03 24.44 8.42
N THR A 343 25.10 25.13 8.81
CA THR A 343 25.10 26.40 9.54
C THR A 343 23.78 27.15 9.42
N LYS A 344 23.04 27.28 10.54
CA LYS A 344 21.76 28.01 10.62
C LYS A 344 21.84 29.25 9.73
N LYS A 345 21.07 29.31 8.64
CA LYS A 345 20.84 30.58 7.97
C LYS A 345 20.26 31.52 9.04
N LEU A 346 20.90 32.66 9.24
CA LEU A 346 20.55 33.72 10.20
C LEU A 346 19.23 34.39 9.80
N GLY A 347 18.15 33.62 9.72
CA GLY A 347 16.78 34.11 9.60
C GLY A 347 16.17 34.30 10.99
N ARG A 348 15.11 35.11 11.05
CA ARG A 348 14.34 35.36 12.27
C ARG A 348 13.94 34.02 12.94
N PRO A 349 14.19 33.84 14.24
CA PRO A 349 13.79 32.63 14.96
C PRO A 349 12.31 32.34 14.79
N ARG A 350 11.96 31.07 14.57
CA ARG A 350 10.57 30.62 14.57
C ARG A 350 10.11 30.59 16.02
N HIS A 351 9.29 31.54 16.43
CA HIS A 351 8.64 31.51 17.74
C HIS A 351 7.56 30.42 17.73
N GLY A 352 7.78 29.35 18.48
CA GLY A 352 6.70 28.57 19.07
C GLY A 352 6.16 29.36 20.26
N ASN A 353 4.85 29.34 20.48
CA ASN A 353 4.29 29.85 21.73
C ASN A 353 4.75 28.93 22.88
N ASP A 354 5.88 29.28 23.49
CA ASP A 354 6.24 28.80 24.81
C ASP A 354 5.43 29.62 25.83
N THR A 355 4.17 29.23 26.03
CA THR A 355 3.45 29.55 27.27
C THR A 355 3.89 28.54 28.33
N VAL A 356 4.90 28.85 29.15
CA VAL A 356 5.00 28.41 30.55
C VAL A 356 5.96 29.34 31.33
N ASP A 357 5.47 29.82 32.47
CA ASP A 357 6.16 30.37 33.65
C ASP A 357 7.06 31.60 33.53
N ARG A 358 6.46 32.74 33.91
CA ARG A 358 7.08 33.59 34.94
C ARG A 358 6.11 33.73 36.11
N MET A 359 6.41 33.01 37.19
CA MET A 359 5.99 33.36 38.54
C MET A 359 6.49 34.77 38.86
N PHE A 360 5.58 35.67 39.19
CA PHE A 360 5.45 36.40 40.46
C PHE A 360 4.20 37.27 40.41
#